data_AF-A0A933E6J2-F1
#
_entry.id   AF-A0A933E6J2-F1
#
_cell.length_a   1.000
_cell.length_b   1.000
_cell.length_c   1.000
_cell.angle_alpha   90.00
_cell.angle_beta   90.00
_cell.angle_gamma   90.00
#
_symmetry.space_group_name_H-M   'P 1'
#
loop_
_entity.id
_entity.type
_entity.pdbx_description
1 polymer ?
#
loop_
_entity_poly.entity_id
_entity_poly.type
_entity_poly.pdbx_seq_one_letter_code
_entity_poly.pdbx_strand_id
1 'polypeptide(L)'
;PLPREVPRLALRRAASPDGEAGFVGVETIRTSDAPFETLYRVRSDSALFARAILTPAMTEWLGTRAEYDIELDRSTLLVTTGTRWEMARFEHALAFAREFLARVPKDAWGAGEVGRGLSPPRRA
;
A
#
# COMPACT_ATOMS: atom_id res chain seq x y z
N PRO A 1 5.92 1.84 -17.54
CA PRO A 1 5.09 3.00 -17.15
C PRO A 1 4.23 2.59 -15.96
N LEU A 2 3.94 3.49 -15.02
CA LEU A 2 3.00 3.18 -13.94
C LEU A 2 1.57 3.09 -14.51
N PRO A 3 0.71 2.18 -13.99
CA PRO A 3 -0.69 2.13 -14.38
C PRO A 3 -1.42 3.42 -14.03
N ARG A 4 -2.48 3.75 -14.79
CA ARG A 4 -3.32 4.93 -14.52
C ARG A 4 -4.16 4.79 -13.25
N GLU A 5 -4.62 3.57 -12.97
CA GLU A 5 -5.40 3.26 -11.78
C GLU A 5 -5.01 1.88 -11.25
N VAL A 6 -4.97 1.76 -9.92
CA VAL A 6 -4.79 0.50 -9.21
C VAL A 6 -5.85 0.31 -8.14
N PRO A 7 -6.14 -0.93 -7.71
CA PRO A 7 -6.92 -1.17 -6.50
C PRO A 7 -6.30 -0.47 -5.30
N ARG A 8 -7.12 -0.19 -4.29
CA ARG A 8 -6.63 0.45 -3.08
C ARG A 8 -5.79 -0.53 -2.26
N LEU A 9 -4.58 -0.14 -1.88
CA LEU A 9 -3.73 -0.84 -0.93
C LEU A 9 -3.20 0.14 0.10
N ALA A 10 -3.41 -0.15 1.38
CA ALA A 10 -2.84 0.60 2.47
C ALA A 10 -1.99 -0.28 3.37
N LEU A 11 -0.79 0.21 3.65
CA LEU A 11 0.18 -0.34 4.59
C LEU A 11 0.33 0.70 5.70
N ARG A 12 -0.28 0.45 6.85
CA ARG A 12 -0.19 1.32 8.02
C ARG A 12 0.73 0.70 9.04
N ARG A 13 1.66 1.46 9.59
CA ARG A 13 2.52 0.95 10.66
C ARG A 13 1.68 0.67 11.90
N ALA A 14 1.99 -0.43 12.60
CA ALA A 14 1.29 -0.80 13.81
C ALA A 14 1.39 0.26 14.92
N ALA A 15 2.47 1.05 14.92
CA ALA A 15 2.68 2.17 15.83
C ALA A 15 2.13 3.52 15.33
N SER A 16 1.44 3.55 14.18
CA SER A 16 0.94 4.81 13.61
C SER A 16 -0.26 5.35 14.41
N PRO A 17 -0.27 6.64 14.80
CA PRO A 17 -1.37 7.24 15.56
C PRO A 17 -2.69 7.30 14.78
N ASP A 18 -2.62 7.31 13.44
CA ASP A 18 -3.79 7.35 12.54
C ASP A 18 -4.24 5.95 12.07
N GLY A 19 -3.80 4.89 12.77
CA GLY A 19 -3.78 3.50 12.30
C GLY A 19 -5.11 2.90 11.80
N GLU A 20 -6.26 3.51 12.10
CA GLU A 20 -7.58 3.00 11.68
C GLU A 20 -8.44 3.99 10.86
N ALA A 21 -8.06 5.26 10.76
CA ALA A 21 -8.87 6.26 10.08
C ALA A 21 -8.83 6.11 8.54
N GLY A 22 -9.99 6.23 7.87
CA GLY A 22 -10.08 6.37 6.42
C GLY A 22 -10.38 5.09 5.59
N PHE A 23 -10.80 3.99 6.22
CA PHE A 23 -10.91 2.68 5.56
C PHE A 23 -12.31 2.05 5.60
N VAL A 24 -13.35 2.80 5.24
CA VAL A 24 -14.68 2.21 5.00
C VAL A 24 -14.63 1.38 3.71
N GLY A 25 -15.00 0.11 3.79
CA GLY A 25 -15.17 -0.77 2.61
C GLY A 25 -13.92 -1.49 2.11
N VAL A 26 -12.83 -1.56 2.88
CA VAL A 26 -11.63 -2.36 2.55
C VAL A 26 -11.40 -3.46 3.58
N GLU A 27 -10.96 -4.63 3.13
CA GLU A 27 -10.72 -5.79 3.97
C GLU A 27 -9.31 -5.76 4.57
N THR A 28 -9.14 -6.36 5.74
CA THR A 28 -7.81 -6.59 6.32
C THR A 28 -7.18 -7.81 5.65
N ILE A 29 -6.01 -7.62 5.07
CA ILE A 29 -5.27 -8.68 4.38
C ILE A 29 -4.23 -9.26 5.33
N ARG A 30 -4.26 -10.58 5.51
CA ARG A 30 -3.22 -11.32 6.21
C ARG A 30 -2.13 -11.74 5.22
N THR A 31 -0.89 -11.59 5.65
CA THR A 31 0.30 -12.10 4.99
C THR A 31 0.72 -13.42 5.66
N SER A 32 1.59 -14.18 5.01
CA SER A 32 2.21 -15.37 5.64
C SER A 32 3.45 -15.02 6.47
N ASP A 33 3.76 -13.73 6.64
CA ASP A 33 4.97 -13.22 7.29
C ASP A 33 4.61 -12.58 8.64
N ALA A 34 4.62 -13.39 9.70
CA ALA A 34 4.25 -12.95 11.04
C ALA A 34 5.12 -11.78 11.57
N PRO A 35 6.46 -11.76 11.38
CA PRO A 35 7.27 -10.59 11.67
C PRO A 35 6.77 -9.32 10.98
N PHE A 36 6.47 -9.38 9.68
CA PHE A 36 5.93 -8.23 8.95
C PHE A 36 4.57 -7.76 9.51
N GLU A 37 3.69 -8.68 9.88
CA GLU A 37 2.39 -8.33 10.49
C GLU A 37 2.52 -7.61 11.84
N THR A 38 3.66 -7.71 12.53
CA THR A 38 3.90 -6.93 13.76
C THR A 38 4.22 -5.47 13.46
N LEU A 39 4.78 -5.19 12.27
CA LEU A 39 5.21 -3.87 11.84
C LEU A 39 4.11 -3.13 11.08
N TYR A 40 3.34 -3.85 10.26
CA TYR A 40 2.33 -3.28 9.39
C TYR A 40 0.96 -3.96 9.53
N ARG A 41 -0.09 -3.15 9.40
CA ARG A 41 -1.46 -3.54 9.10
C ARG A 41 -1.70 -3.32 7.61
N VAL A 42 -2.20 -4.35 6.94
CA VAL A 42 -2.49 -4.31 5.50
C VAL A 42 -3.99 -4.26 5.28
N ARG A 43 -4.45 -3.30 4.48
CA ARG A 43 -5.84 -3.22 4.03
C ARG A 43 -5.92 -3.03 2.53
N SER A 44 -6.89 -3.67 1.88
CA SER A 44 -7.10 -3.54 0.44
C SER A 44 -8.52 -3.88 0.03
N ASP A 45 -8.99 -3.31 -1.08
CA ASP A 45 -10.21 -3.73 -1.78
C ASP A 45 -9.95 -4.90 -2.76
N SER A 46 -8.69 -5.33 -2.89
CA SER A 46 -8.29 -6.47 -3.73
C SER A 46 -7.20 -7.28 -3.04
N ALA A 47 -7.59 -8.40 -2.43
CA ALA A 47 -6.65 -9.34 -1.81
C ALA A 47 -5.61 -9.87 -2.80
N LEU A 48 -6.00 -10.06 -4.07
CA LEU A 48 -5.10 -10.51 -5.14
C LEU A 48 -4.02 -9.46 -5.41
N PHE A 49 -4.41 -8.19 -5.56
CA PHE A 49 -3.47 -7.08 -5.74
C PHE A 49 -2.53 -6.92 -4.54
N ALA A 50 -3.07 -6.93 -3.33
CA ALA A 50 -2.27 -6.84 -2.11
C ALA A 50 -1.20 -7.95 -2.03
N ARG A 51 -1.58 -9.20 -2.32
CA ARG A 51 -0.65 -10.34 -2.34
C ARG A 51 0.36 -10.28 -3.47
N ALA A 52 -0.02 -9.74 -4.63
CA ALA A 52 0.90 -9.55 -5.74
C ALA A 52 1.99 -8.51 -5.43
N ILE A 53 1.66 -7.47 -4.65
CA ILE A 53 2.65 -6.48 -4.17
C ILE A 53 3.48 -7.04 -3.02
N LEU A 54 2.83 -7.63 -2.02
CA LEU A 54 3.45 -8.11 -0.77
C LEU A 54 4.11 -9.48 -0.93
N THR A 55 5.04 -9.54 -1.88
CA THR A 55 5.96 -10.68 -2.03
C THR A 55 6.91 -10.78 -0.82
N PRO A 56 7.54 -11.93 -0.55
CA PRO A 56 8.50 -12.07 0.54
C PRO A 56 9.64 -11.04 0.49
N ALA A 57 10.15 -10.73 -0.70
CA ALA A 57 11.19 -9.72 -0.87
C ALA A 57 10.68 -8.30 -0.54
N MET A 58 9.41 -8.00 -0.81
CA MET A 58 8.81 -6.72 -0.46
C MET A 58 8.55 -6.62 1.06
N THR A 59 8.04 -7.68 1.70
CA THR A 59 7.79 -7.67 3.15
C THR A 59 9.10 -7.56 3.94
N GLU A 60 10.15 -8.27 3.51
CA GLU A 60 11.49 -8.13 4.08
C GLU A 60 12.04 -6.71 3.93
N TRP A 61 11.97 -6.14 2.71
CA TRP A 61 12.44 -4.78 2.45
C TRP A 61 11.70 -3.73 3.29
N LEU A 62 10.37 -3.83 3.37
CA LEU A 62 9.55 -2.95 4.21
C LEU A 62 9.85 -3.16 5.70
N GLY A 63 10.11 -4.39 6.13
CA GLY A 63 10.41 -4.73 7.52
C GLY A 63 11.68 -4.06 8.04
N THR A 64 12.70 -3.96 7.18
CA THR A 64 13.95 -3.24 7.51
C THR A 64 13.81 -1.70 7.51
N ARG A 65 12.69 -1.17 7.01
CA ARG A 65 12.45 0.26 6.76
C ARG A 65 11.05 0.69 7.20
N ALA A 66 10.59 0.20 8.35
CA ALA A 66 9.24 0.42 8.86
C ALA A 66 9.00 1.88 9.36
N GLU A 67 9.25 2.86 8.51
CA GLU A 67 9.21 4.30 8.84
C GLU A 67 7.92 4.98 8.37
N TYR A 68 7.35 4.55 7.23
CA TYR A 68 6.25 5.25 6.57
C TYR A 68 4.96 4.44 6.54
N ASP A 69 3.85 5.15 6.63
CA ASP A 69 2.58 4.66 6.14
C ASP A 69 2.52 4.85 4.62
N ILE A 70 2.02 3.86 3.90
CA ILE A 70 1.96 3.84 2.43
C ILE A 70 0.52 3.60 2.02
N GLU A 71 0.04 4.33 1.02
CA GLU A 71 -1.25 4.10 0.42
C GLU A 71 -1.19 4.28 -1.09
N LEU A 72 -1.62 3.26 -1.82
CA LEU A 72 -2.00 3.34 -3.21
C LEU A 72 -3.52 3.43 -3.24
N ASP A 73 -4.08 4.52 -3.78
CA ASP A 73 -5.52 4.66 -4.04
C ASP A 73 -5.69 5.15 -5.48
N ARG A 74 -6.22 4.28 -6.34
CA ARG A 74 -6.49 4.56 -7.75
C ARG A 74 -5.26 5.11 -8.45
N SER A 75 -5.20 6.42 -8.70
CA SER A 75 -4.12 7.07 -9.44
C SER A 75 -3.11 7.79 -8.52
N THR A 76 -3.16 7.54 -7.21
CA THR A 76 -2.36 8.28 -6.23
C THR A 76 -1.51 7.34 -5.37
N LEU A 77 -0.32 7.83 -5.02
CA LEU A 77 0.54 7.26 -3.99
C LEU A 77 0.68 8.29 -2.87
N LEU A 78 0.41 7.86 -1.65
CA LEU A 78 0.72 8.58 -0.43
C LEU A 78 1.80 7.82 0.34
N VAL A 79 2.84 8.54 0.74
CA VAL A 79 3.84 8.11 1.71
C VAL A 79 3.85 9.16 2.81
N THR A 80 3.66 8.77 4.06
CA THR A 80 3.51 9.73 5.17
C THR A 80 3.97 9.17 6.51
N THR A 81 4.26 10.06 7.45
CA THR A 81 4.41 9.73 8.88
C THR A 81 3.30 10.36 9.74
N GLY A 82 2.27 10.95 9.10
CA GLY A 82 1.19 11.69 9.75
C GLY A 82 1.52 13.15 10.08
N THR A 83 2.71 13.63 9.70
CA THR A 83 3.20 14.98 10.03
C THR A 83 3.81 15.67 8.81
N ARG A 84 3.95 17.00 8.88
CA ARG A 84 4.68 17.78 7.88
C ARG A 84 6.18 17.56 8.01
N TRP A 85 6.90 17.74 6.91
CA TRP A 85 8.33 17.45 6.83
C TRP A 85 9.14 18.67 6.41
N GLU A 86 10.35 18.74 6.97
CA GLU A 86 11.44 19.54 6.41
C GLU A 86 11.91 18.96 5.07
N MET A 87 12.56 19.78 4.25
CA MET A 87 12.97 19.39 2.89
C MET A 87 13.87 18.15 2.85
N ALA A 88 14.84 18.03 3.76
CA ALA A 88 15.71 16.85 3.81
C ALA A 88 14.93 15.55 4.10
N ARG A 89 13.90 15.63 4.95
CA ARG A 89 13.03 14.48 5.24
C ARG A 89 12.11 14.17 4.06
N PHE A 90 11.62 15.21 3.37
CA PHE A 90 10.87 15.03 2.13
C PHE A 90 11.70 14.30 1.06
N GLU A 91 12.96 14.65 0.87
CA GLU A 91 13.86 13.97 -0.07
C GLU A 91 14.05 12.50 0.28
N HIS A 92 14.21 12.18 1.56
CA HIS A 92 14.31 10.80 2.04
C HIS A 92 13.02 10.00 1.76
N ALA A 93 11.85 10.59 2.06
CA ALA A 93 10.56 9.96 1.77
C ALA A 93 10.32 9.79 0.25
N LEU A 94 10.76 10.74 -0.57
CA LEU A 94 10.68 10.65 -2.02
C LEU A 94 11.58 9.52 -2.56
N ALA A 95 12.81 9.38 -2.02
CA ALA A 95 13.70 8.28 -2.38
C ALA A 95 13.08 6.92 -2.00
N PHE A 96 12.51 6.82 -0.80
CA PHE A 96 11.77 5.64 -0.35
C PHE A 96 10.60 5.31 -1.29
N ALA A 97 9.77 6.29 -1.65
CA ALA A 97 8.64 6.09 -2.55
C ALA A 97 9.07 5.57 -3.93
N ARG A 98 10.17 6.10 -4.47
CA ARG A 98 10.74 5.63 -5.74
C ARG A 98 11.26 4.21 -5.65
N GLU A 99 11.96 3.86 -4.57
CA GLU A 99 12.44 2.49 -4.37
C GLU A 99 11.28 1.50 -4.18
N PHE A 100 10.28 1.85 -3.38
CA PHE A 100 9.05 1.05 -3.21
C PHE A 100 8.42 0.73 -4.57
N LEU A 101 8.14 1.75 -5.39
CA LEU A 101 7.53 1.57 -6.71
C LEU A 101 8.42 0.74 -7.66
N ALA A 102 9.74 0.90 -7.60
CA ALA A 102 10.68 0.13 -8.41
C ALA A 102 10.71 -1.36 -8.03
N ARG A 103 10.36 -1.69 -6.78
CA ARG A 103 10.33 -3.06 -6.26
C ARG A 103 9.00 -3.77 -6.47
N VAL A 104 7.92 -3.04 -6.75
CA VAL A 104 6.63 -3.67 -7.04
C VAL A 104 6.78 -4.56 -8.29
N PRO A 105 6.43 -5.87 -8.19
CA PRO A 105 6.48 -6.77 -9.34
C PRO A 105 5.68 -6.21 -10.52
N LYS A 106 6.20 -6.34 -11.74
CA LYS A 106 5.59 -5.72 -12.93
C LYS A 106 4.18 -6.27 -13.21
N ASP A 107 3.95 -7.54 -12.92
CA ASP A 107 2.69 -8.25 -13.05
C ASP A 107 1.68 -7.88 -11.95
N ALA A 108 2.13 -7.42 -10.78
CA ALA A 108 1.25 -6.95 -9.72
C ALA A 108 0.36 -5.77 -10.16
N TRP A 109 0.83 -4.96 -11.11
CA TRP A 109 0.04 -3.85 -11.65
C TRP A 109 -1.20 -4.31 -12.44
N GLY A 110 -1.17 -5.51 -13.03
CA GLY A 110 -2.30 -6.09 -13.78
C GLY A 110 -3.26 -6.93 -12.92
N ALA A 111 -2.84 -7.32 -11.71
CA ALA A 111 -3.62 -8.14 -10.78
C ALA A 111 -4.96 -7.50 -10.35
N GLY A 112 -5.12 -6.19 -10.50
CA GLY A 112 -6.35 -5.47 -10.18
C GLY A 112 -7.43 -5.46 -11.27
N GLU A 113 -7.09 -5.79 -12.52
CA GLU A 113 -8.02 -5.64 -13.66
C GLU A 113 -9.06 -6.76 -13.73
N VAL A 114 -8.75 -7.93 -13.16
CA VAL A 114 -9.61 -9.12 -13.21
C VAL A 114 -10.82 -9.03 -12.24
N GLY A 115 -10.82 -8.08 -11.30
CA GLY A 115 -11.86 -7.93 -10.27
C GLY A 115 -12.98 -6.92 -10.57
N ARG A 116 -12.86 -6.07 -11.61
CA ARG A 116 -13.84 -4.99 -11.90
C ARG A 116 -15.15 -5.45 -12.56
N GLY A 117 -15.51 -6.73 -12.46
CA GLY A 117 -16.79 -7.26 -12.95
C GLY A 117 -17.99 -6.99 -12.02
N LEU A 118 -17.77 -6.50 -10.80
CA LEU A 118 -18.83 -6.34 -9.80
C LEU A 118 -18.72 -4.98 -9.11
N SER A 119 -19.07 -3.90 -9.82
CA SER A 119 -19.55 -2.68 -9.16
C SER A 119 -21.07 -2.62 -9.31
N PRO A 120 -21.85 -2.52 -8.22
CA PRO A 120 -23.28 -2.30 -8.33
C PRO A 120 -23.55 -0.95 -9.03
N PRO A 121 -24.67 -0.82 -9.75
CA PRO A 121 -24.96 0.41 -10.50
C PRO A 121 -25.03 1.59 -9.55
N ARG A 122 -24.27 2.65 -9.87
CA ARG A 122 -24.46 3.96 -9.25
C ARG A 122 -25.88 4.41 -9.60
N ARG A 123 -26.74 4.54 -8.59
CA ARG A 123 -28.04 5.19 -8.77
C ARG A 123 -27.78 6.65 -9.14
N ALA A 124 -28.40 7.07 -10.24
CA ALA A 124 -28.50 8.44 -10.69
C ALA A 124 -29.34 9.28 -9.73
#